data_AF-A0A3C1D8K2-F1
#
_entry.id   AF-A0A3C1D8K2-F1
#
_cell.length_a   1.000
_cell.length_b   1.000
_cell.length_c   1.000
_cell.angle_alpha   90.00
_cell.angle_beta   90.00
_cell.angle_gamma   90.00
#
_symmetry.space_group_name_H-M   'P 1'
#
loop_
_entity.id
_entity.type
_entity.pdbx_description
1 polymer ?
#
loop_
_entity_poly.entity_id
_entity_poly.type
_entity_poly.pdbx_seq_one_letter_code
_entity_poly.pdbx_strand_id
1 'polypeptide(L)'
;YVSGPRVIDPHVKENMAAVLADIRSGAFAERFINDQDNGAVEFLELREKAAKHPIEAVGKDLRSLFSWKQQDKDYVEGSAAR
;
A
#
# COMPACT_ATOMS: atom_id res chain seq x y z
N TYR A 1 -2.24 -25.44 5.89
CA TYR A 1 -2.72 -26.16 4.69
C TYR A 1 -4.22 -25.97 4.42
N VAL A 2 -5.12 -26.09 5.40
CA VAL A 2 -6.58 -26.05 5.15
C VAL A 2 -7.19 -24.65 5.00
N SER A 3 -6.67 -23.64 5.69
CA SER A 3 -7.28 -22.29 5.68
C SER A 3 -6.72 -21.36 4.59
N GLY A 4 -5.48 -21.60 4.16
CA GLY A 4 -4.83 -20.77 3.12
C GLY A 4 -5.65 -20.70 1.84
N PRO A 5 -6.03 -21.85 1.22
CA PRO A 5 -6.84 -21.87 0.00
C PRO A 5 -8.26 -21.32 0.15
N ARG A 6 -8.75 -21.14 1.38
CA ARG A 6 -10.06 -20.50 1.63
C ARG A 6 -10.00 -18.98 1.55
N VAL A 7 -8.81 -18.40 1.73
CA VAL A 7 -8.55 -16.96 1.67
C VAL A 7 -7.90 -16.59 0.34
N ILE A 8 -6.92 -17.38 -0.08
CA ILE A 8 -6.24 -17.28 -1.37
C ILE A 8 -6.72 -18.43 -2.25
N ASP A 9 -7.93 -18.25 -2.79
CA ASP A 9 -8.59 -19.21 -3.67
C ASP A 9 -8.18 -18.99 -5.14
N PRO A 10 -8.69 -19.79 -6.10
CA PRO A 10 -8.39 -19.60 -7.52
C PRO A 10 -8.72 -18.21 -8.07
N HIS A 11 -9.72 -17.52 -7.52
CA HIS A 11 -10.11 -16.19 -7.97
C HIS A 11 -9.00 -15.15 -7.66
N VAL A 12 -8.28 -15.29 -6.54
CA VAL A 12 -7.13 -14.43 -6.27
C VAL A 12 -6.05 -14.54 -7.36
N LYS A 13 -5.85 -15.75 -7.93
CA LYS A 13 -4.91 -15.95 -9.04
C LYS A 13 -5.40 -15.27 -10.33
N GLU A 14 -6.70 -15.29 -10.60
CA GLU A 14 -7.31 -14.59 -11.74
C GLU A 14 -7.10 -13.07 -11.62
N ASN A 15 -7.31 -12.51 -10.43
CA ASN A 15 -7.04 -11.09 -10.15
C ASN A 15 -5.57 -10.74 -10.38
N MET A 16 -4.64 -11.59 -9.93
CA MET A 16 -3.21 -11.40 -10.19
C MET A 16 -2.87 -11.41 -11.69
N ALA A 17 -3.51 -12.28 -12.47
CA ALA A 17 -3.33 -12.34 -13.92
C ALA A 17 -3.89 -11.09 -14.61
N ALA A 18 -5.03 -10.57 -14.16
CA ALA A 18 -5.60 -9.32 -14.66
C ALA A 18 -4.67 -8.12 -14.38
N VAL A 19 -4.15 -8.00 -13.15
CA VAL A 19 -3.15 -6.96 -12.81
C VAL A 19 -1.91 -7.08 -13.70
N LEU A 20 -1.42 -8.30 -13.97
CA LEU A 20 -0.29 -8.50 -14.88
C LEU A 20 -0.62 -8.10 -16.33
N ALA A 21 -1.85 -8.32 -16.78
CA ALA A 21 -2.29 -7.90 -18.10
C ALA A 21 -2.28 -6.36 -18.23
N ASP A 22 -2.77 -5.64 -17.21
CA ASP A 22 -2.75 -4.16 -17.16
C ASP A 22 -1.34 -3.58 -17.14
N ILE A 23 -0.40 -4.28 -16.48
CA ILE A 23 1.01 -3.90 -16.51
C ILE A 23 1.59 -4.09 -17.92
N ARG A 24 1.34 -5.24 -18.55
CA ARG A 24 1.90 -5.58 -19.87
C ARG A 24 1.31 -4.76 -21.01
N SER A 25 0.03 -4.38 -20.91
CA SER A 25 -0.62 -3.52 -21.89
C SER A 25 -0.20 -2.05 -21.78
N GLY A 26 0.43 -1.67 -20.66
CA GLY A 26 0.80 -0.28 -20.37
C GLY A 26 -0.30 0.52 -19.66
N ALA A 27 -1.51 -0.02 -19.50
CA ALA A 27 -2.64 0.65 -18.87
C ALA A 27 -2.34 1.13 -17.43
N PHE A 28 -1.61 0.31 -16.66
CA PHE A 28 -1.16 0.72 -15.32
C PHE A 28 -0.26 1.95 -15.36
N ALA A 29 0.73 1.95 -16.27
CA ALA A 29 1.69 3.05 -16.38
C ALA A 29 1.01 4.33 -16.88
N GLU A 30 0.12 4.22 -17.86
CA GLU A 30 -0.68 5.34 -18.37
C GLU A 30 -1.51 5.98 -17.26
N ARG A 31 -2.29 5.20 -16.50
CA ARG A 31 -3.07 5.72 -15.37
C ARG A 31 -2.19 6.40 -14.34
N PHE A 32 -1.07 5.77 -13.97
CA PHE A 32 -0.17 6.32 -12.96
C PHE A 32 0.43 7.65 -13.41
N ILE A 33 0.99 7.72 -14.63
CA ILE A 33 1.60 8.95 -15.14
C ILE A 33 0.55 10.05 -15.31
N ASN A 34 -0.63 9.74 -15.85
CA ASN A 34 -1.71 10.72 -15.98
C ASN A 34 -2.12 11.30 -14.61
N ASP A 35 -2.18 10.48 -13.56
CA ASP A 35 -2.44 10.98 -12.21
C ASP A 35 -1.30 11.88 -11.71
N GLN A 36 -0.04 11.48 -11.90
CA GLN A 36 1.11 12.29 -11.49
C GLN A 36 1.17 13.64 -12.21
N ASP A 37 0.94 13.66 -13.52
CA ASP A 37 0.91 14.86 -14.35
C ASP A 37 -0.26 15.79 -13.95
N ASN A 38 -1.34 15.22 -13.41
CA ASN A 38 -2.48 15.94 -12.84
C ASN A 38 -2.27 16.33 -11.34
N GLY A 39 -1.04 16.27 -10.83
CA GLY A 39 -0.73 16.64 -9.45
C GLY A 39 -1.00 15.55 -8.41
N ALA A 40 -1.05 14.29 -8.83
CA ALA A 40 -1.18 13.09 -8.00
C ALA A 40 -2.46 13.04 -7.15
N VAL A 41 -3.58 13.52 -7.67
CA VAL A 41 -4.85 13.63 -6.94
C VAL A 41 -5.33 12.28 -6.42
N GLU A 42 -5.44 11.27 -7.30
CA GLU A 42 -5.87 9.92 -6.91
C GLU A 42 -4.87 9.30 -5.93
N PHE A 43 -3.56 9.43 -6.20
CA PHE A 43 -2.55 8.89 -5.32
C PHE A 43 -2.58 9.51 -3.91
N LEU A 44 -2.75 10.82 -3.79
CA LEU A 44 -2.83 11.52 -2.51
C LEU A 44 -4.10 11.14 -1.74
N GLU A 45 -5.24 11.02 -2.42
CA GLU A 45 -6.49 10.53 -1.81
C GLU A 45 -6.35 9.11 -1.27
N LEU A 46 -5.79 8.19 -2.07
CA LEU A 46 -5.53 6.80 -1.64
C LEU A 46 -4.58 6.75 -0.45
N ARG A 47 -3.54 7.59 -0.45
CA ARG A 47 -2.57 7.71 0.65
C ARG A 47 -3.22 8.24 1.93
N GLU A 48 -4.04 9.28 1.84
CA GLU A 48 -4.76 9.85 2.98
C GLU A 48 -5.73 8.83 3.57
N LYS A 49 -6.46 8.10 2.73
CA LYS A 49 -7.38 7.04 3.16
C LYS A 49 -6.63 5.92 3.90
N ALA A 50 -5.49 5.49 3.39
CA ALA A 50 -4.67 4.46 4.03
C ALA A 50 -4.13 4.94 5.40
N ALA A 51 -3.64 6.18 5.47
CA ALA A 51 -3.12 6.76 6.71
C ALA A 51 -4.16 6.88 7.84
N LYS A 52 -5.45 6.98 7.49
CA LYS A 52 -6.58 7.03 8.45
C LYS A 52 -7.01 5.65 8.97
N HIS A 53 -6.44 4.56 8.46
CA HIS A 53 -6.87 3.22 8.90
C HIS A 53 -6.55 3.00 10.40
N PRO A 54 -7.46 2.47 11.22
CA PRO A 54 -7.25 2.33 12.68
C PRO A 54 -5.99 1.55 13.07
N ILE A 55 -5.54 0.64 12.22
CA ILE A 55 -4.30 -0.14 12.42
C ILE A 55 -3.06 0.77 12.54
N GLU A 56 -3.06 1.94 11.92
CA GLU A 56 -1.93 2.87 11.95
C GLU A 56 -1.78 3.50 13.33
N ALA A 57 -2.87 4.02 13.90
CA ALA A 57 -2.86 4.60 15.25
C ALA A 57 -2.50 3.56 16.31
N VAL A 58 -3.18 2.41 16.29
CA VAL A 58 -2.92 1.32 17.25
C VAL A 58 -1.51 0.78 17.08
N GLY A 59 -1.07 0.57 15.85
CA GLY A 59 0.26 0.06 15.53
C GLY A 59 1.36 1.01 15.98
N LYS A 60 1.18 2.32 15.81
CA LYS A 60 2.12 3.34 16.26
C LYS A 60 2.32 3.28 17.77
N ASP A 61 1.23 3.23 18.53
CA ASP A 61 1.28 3.15 19.99
C ASP A 61 2.01 1.88 20.45
N LEU A 62 1.62 0.72 19.90
CA LEU A 62 2.28 -0.55 20.24
C LEU A 62 3.77 -0.56 19.89
N ARG A 63 4.13 -0.12 18.67
CA ARG A 63 5.53 -0.05 18.23
C ARG A 63 6.35 0.94 19.05
N SER A 64 5.72 1.97 19.64
CA SER A 64 6.41 2.92 20.53
C SER A 64 6.88 2.30 21.84
N LEU A 65 6.22 1.23 22.29
CA LEU A 65 6.51 0.52 23.54
C LEU A 65 7.56 -0.58 23.38
N PHE A 66 7.97 -0.90 22.14
CA PHE A 66 8.96 -1.94 21.90
C PHE A 66 10.31 -1.51 22.47
N SER A 67 10.86 -2.33 23.37
CA SER A 67 12.16 -2.07 24.01
C SER A 67 13.34 -2.04 23.02
N TRP A 68 13.15 -2.62 21.83
CA TRP A 68 14.12 -2.64 20.73
C TRP A 68 13.84 -1.59 19.66
N LYS A 69 12.98 -0.60 19.93
CA LYS A 69 12.70 0.47 18.95
C LYS A 69 14.00 1.21 18.62
N GLN A 70 14.43 1.12 17.37
CA GLN A 70 15.51 1.96 16.87
C GLN A 70 15.01 3.41 16.78
N GLN A 71 15.72 4.33 17.43
CA GLN A 71 15.56 5.75 17.19
C GLN A 71 16.33 6.10 15.91
N ASP A 72 15.69 5.90 14.77
CA ASP A 72 16.22 6.42 13.52
C ASP A 72 15.94 7.93 13.47
N LYS A 73 16.99 8.75 13.44
CA LYS A 73 16.89 10.21 13.48
C LYS A 73 16.28 10.79 12.21
N ASP A 74 16.33 10.04 11.10
CA ASP A 74 15.90 10.50 9.78
C ASP A 74 14.50 9.95 9.41
N TYR A 75 13.88 9.15 10.29
CA TYR A 75 12.55 8.61 10.07
C TYR A 75 11.46 9.58 10.53
N VAL A 76 10.61 10.00 9.59
CA VAL A 76 9.36 10.71 9.88
C VAL A 76 8.18 9.77 9.60
N GLU A 77 7.41 9.47 10.63
CA GLU A 77 6.28 8.54 10.52
C GLU A 77 5.21 9.10 9.56
N GLY A 78 4.85 8.31 8.56
CA GLY A 78 3.94 8.73 7.49
C GLY A 78 4.61 9.48 6.32
N SER A 79 5.92 9.76 6.38
CA SER A 79 6.65 10.26 5.21
C SER A 79 7.20 9.08 4.41
N ALA A 80 6.59 8.80 3.27
CA ALA A 80 7.29 8.11 2.18
C ALA A 80 7.84 9.21 1.28
N ALA A 81 9.07 9.66 1.56
CA ALA A 81 9.81 10.47 0.59
C ALA A 81 9.98 9.64 -0.68
N ARG A 82 9.67 10.22 -1.84
CA ARG A 82 10.12 9.69 -3.12
C ARG A 82 11.47 10.32 -3.44
#